data_AF-C9KPR5-F1
#
_entry.id   AF-C9KPR5-F1
#
_cell.length_a   1.000
_cell.length_b   1.000
_cell.length_c   1.000
_cell.angle_alpha   90.00
_cell.angle_beta   90.00
_cell.angle_gamma   90.00
#
_symmetry.space_group_name_H-M   'P 1'
#
loop_
_entity.id
_entity.type
_entity.pdbx_description
1 polymer ?
#
loop_
_entity_poly.entity_id
_entity_poly.type
_entity_poly.pdbx_seq_one_letter_code
_entity_poly.pdbx_strand_id
1 'polypeptide(L)'
;MERERGSAAVWAMLLTVVVMMLGTAVCYTAYSSRKMTASYEHEVNLRLAAEETLQEAVRRAVADPALLADGATLVAPHEVQSEKGVLIVQAVVAEKRGSYWVVAVAREQERDDWQRHKIARGLLERKGDAYVWKGRSR
;
A
#
# COMPACT_ATOMS: atom_id res chain seq x y z
N MET A 1 38.07 40.15 -35.91
CA MET A 1 37.39 40.38 -34.61
C MET A 1 35.90 39.98 -34.62
N GLU A 2 35.13 40.13 -35.70
CA GLU A 2 33.69 39.74 -35.70
C GLU A 2 33.44 38.23 -35.60
N ARG A 3 34.26 37.39 -36.25
CA ARG A 3 34.11 35.91 -36.19
C ARG A 3 34.33 35.32 -34.79
N GLU A 4 35.25 35.88 -34.01
CA GLU A 4 35.56 35.42 -32.64
C GLU A 4 34.47 35.83 -31.64
N ARG A 5 33.83 36.98 -31.85
CA ARG A 5 32.66 37.41 -31.07
C ARG A 5 31.44 36.54 -31.39
N GLY A 6 31.26 36.17 -32.66
CA GLY A 6 30.21 35.25 -33.10
C GLY A 6 30.36 33.85 -32.50
N SER A 7 31.57 33.28 -32.47
CA SER A 7 31.81 31.97 -31.86
C SER A 7 31.62 31.99 -30.34
N ALA A 8 32.08 33.03 -29.65
CA ALA A 8 31.88 33.19 -28.21
C ALA A 8 30.39 33.30 -27.84
N ALA A 9 29.59 34.03 -28.63
CA ALA A 9 28.15 34.13 -28.43
C ALA A 9 27.43 32.78 -28.64
N VAL A 10 27.85 32.00 -29.64
CA VAL A 10 27.32 30.64 -29.88
C VAL A 10 27.64 29.71 -28.72
N TRP A 11 28.87 29.74 -28.20
CA TRP A 11 29.25 28.95 -27.02
C TRP A 11 28.48 29.37 -25.77
N ALA A 12 28.27 30.67 -25.57
CA ALA A 12 27.47 31.19 -24.46
C ALA A 12 26.01 30.69 -24.54
N MET A 13 25.36 30.78 -25.71
CA MET A 13 24.01 30.26 -25.91
C MET A 13 23.94 28.75 -25.69
N LEU A 14 24.90 28.00 -26.21
CA LEU A 14 24.93 26.54 -26.08
C LEU A 14 25.08 26.13 -24.61
N LEU A 15 25.94 26.83 -23.86
CA LEU A 15 26.09 26.64 -22.42
C LEU A 15 24.81 26.99 -21.67
N THR A 16 24.14 28.10 -22.02
CA THR A 16 22.86 28.48 -21.40
C THR A 16 21.79 27.41 -21.62
N VAL A 17 21.67 26.86 -22.82
CA VAL A 17 20.70 25.79 -23.12
C VAL A 17 21.00 24.53 -22.32
N VAL A 18 22.27 24.13 -22.23
CA VAL A 18 22.67 22.96 -21.43
C VAL A 18 22.36 23.17 -19.94
N VAL A 19 22.66 24.36 -19.40
CA VAL A 19 22.33 24.71 -18.01
C VAL A 19 20.82 24.71 -17.77
N MET A 20 20.04 25.26 -18.71
CA MET A 20 18.58 25.22 -18.63
C MET A 20 18.06 23.78 -18.65
N MET A 21 18.54 22.92 -19.55
CA MET A 21 18.16 21.52 -19.61
C MET A 21 18.48 20.77 -18.31
N LEU A 22 19.66 20.98 -17.73
CA LEU A 22 20.05 20.39 -16.45
C LEU A 22 19.15 20.89 -15.32
N GLY A 23 18.87 22.20 -15.26
CA GLY A 23 17.95 22.78 -14.29
C GLY A 23 16.54 22.18 -14.38
N THR A 24 16.00 22.07 -15.60
CA THR A 24 14.68 21.45 -15.82
C THR A 24 14.69 19.97 -15.46
N ALA A 25 15.75 19.24 -15.78
CA ALA A 25 15.87 17.83 -15.41
C ALA A 25 15.85 17.63 -13.89
N VAL A 26 16.59 18.44 -13.13
CA VAL A 26 16.59 18.39 -11.65
C VAL A 26 15.23 18.78 -11.08
N CYS A 27 14.59 19.82 -11.60
CA CYS A 27 13.24 20.20 -11.17
C CYS A 27 12.21 19.10 -11.47
N TYR A 28 12.32 18.46 -12.64
CA TYR A 28 11.43 17.38 -13.05
C TYR A 28 11.63 16.12 -12.20
N THR A 29 12.88 15.74 -11.88
CA THR A 29 13.16 14.61 -10.99
C THR A 29 12.66 14.91 -9.56
N ALA A 30 12.90 16.10 -9.03
CA ALA A 30 12.39 16.48 -7.70
C ALA A 30 10.85 16.52 -7.64
N TYR A 31 10.19 16.96 -8.71
CA TYR A 31 8.73 16.95 -8.80
C TYR A 31 8.18 15.52 -8.92
N SER A 32 8.74 14.71 -9.82
CA SER A 32 8.32 13.33 -10.02
C SER A 32 8.56 12.47 -8.78
N SER A 33 9.70 12.62 -8.10
CA SER A 33 9.98 11.94 -6.82
C SER A 33 8.93 12.28 -5.77
N ARG A 34 8.52 13.55 -5.62
CA ARG A 34 7.48 13.95 -4.66
C ARG A 34 6.13 13.31 -4.97
N LYS A 35 5.72 13.32 -6.24
CA LYS A 35 4.48 12.66 -6.68
C LYS A 35 4.53 11.14 -6.43
N MET A 36 5.70 10.54 -6.66
CA MET A 36 5.93 9.12 -6.47
C MET A 36 5.87 8.74 -4.98
N THR A 37 6.53 9.49 -4.10
CA THR A 37 6.48 9.29 -2.63
C THR A 37 5.06 9.36 -2.10
N ALA A 38 4.29 10.37 -2.51
CA ALA A 38 2.89 10.52 -2.07
C ALA A 38 2.02 9.32 -2.48
N SER A 39 2.24 8.77 -3.68
CA SER A 39 1.53 7.56 -4.13
C SER A 39 2.00 6.32 -3.38
N TYR A 40 3.29 6.21 -3.08
CA TYR A 40 3.82 5.07 -2.32
C TYR A 40 3.31 5.03 -0.89
N GLU A 41 3.33 6.16 -0.19
CA GLU A 41 2.74 6.26 1.15
C GLU A 41 1.29 5.83 1.17
N HIS A 42 0.52 6.20 0.14
CA HIS A 42 -0.88 5.81 0.02
C HIS A 42 -1.05 4.29 -0.12
N GLU A 43 -0.22 3.69 -0.97
CA GLU A 43 -0.23 2.24 -1.18
C GLU A 43 0.22 1.48 0.08
N VAL A 44 1.20 2.02 0.80
CA VAL A 44 1.71 1.46 2.06
C VAL A 44 0.63 1.56 3.15
N ASN A 45 -0.05 2.69 3.29
CA ASN A 45 -1.12 2.86 4.28
C ASN A 45 -2.28 1.87 4.05
N LEU A 46 -2.73 1.70 2.81
CA LEU A 46 -3.75 0.70 2.46
C LEU A 46 -3.28 -0.73 2.80
N ARG A 47 -2.01 -1.04 2.53
CA ARG A 47 -1.45 -2.35 2.83
C ARG A 47 -1.34 -2.58 4.34
N LEU A 48 -0.87 -1.60 5.11
CA LEU A 48 -0.76 -1.66 6.55
C LEU A 48 -2.14 -1.86 7.19
N ALA A 49 -3.14 -1.08 6.78
CA ALA A 49 -4.50 -1.23 7.26
C ALA A 49 -5.06 -2.65 7.01
N ALA A 50 -4.81 -3.22 5.83
CA ALA A 50 -5.21 -4.60 5.53
C ALA A 50 -4.45 -5.62 6.40
N GLU A 51 -3.14 -5.44 6.61
CA GLU A 51 -2.32 -6.31 7.46
C GLU A 51 -2.73 -6.26 8.94
N GLU A 52 -3.02 -5.07 9.48
CA GLU A 52 -3.48 -4.88 10.85
C GLU A 52 -4.84 -5.53 11.07
N THR A 53 -5.77 -5.31 10.14
CA THR A 53 -7.11 -5.93 10.19
C THR A 53 -7.01 -7.45 10.13
N LEU A 54 -6.06 -7.97 9.34
CA LEU A 54 -5.79 -9.40 9.29
C LEU A 54 -5.31 -9.92 10.66
N GLN A 55 -4.35 -9.24 11.29
CA GLN A 55 -3.80 -9.65 12.58
C GLN A 55 -4.85 -9.59 13.69
N GLU A 56 -5.69 -8.57 13.70
CA GLU A 56 -6.79 -8.43 14.66
C GLU A 56 -7.83 -9.54 14.48
N ALA A 57 -8.19 -9.86 13.23
CA ALA A 57 -9.11 -10.96 12.94
C ALA A 57 -8.56 -12.31 13.41
N VAL A 58 -7.26 -12.56 13.19
CA VAL A 58 -6.57 -13.75 13.73
C VAL A 58 -6.62 -13.76 15.26
N ARG A 59 -6.29 -12.63 15.91
CA ARG A 59 -6.26 -12.54 17.37
C ARG A 59 -7.62 -12.88 17.98
N ARG A 60 -8.71 -12.37 17.39
CA ARG A 60 -10.08 -12.69 17.82
C ARG A 60 -10.43 -14.17 17.62
N ALA A 61 -10.09 -14.72 16.46
CA ALA A 61 -10.33 -16.13 16.15
C ALA A 61 -9.56 -17.09 17.08
N VAL A 62 -8.36 -16.70 17.53
CA VAL A 62 -7.58 -17.47 18.51
C VAL A 62 -8.15 -17.32 19.92
N ALA A 63 -8.57 -16.11 20.30
CA ALA A 63 -9.13 -15.84 21.62
C ALA A 63 -10.50 -16.49 21.85
N ASP A 64 -11.33 -16.53 20.81
CA ASP A 64 -12.66 -17.15 20.85
C ASP A 64 -12.87 -18.05 19.62
N PRO A 65 -12.47 -19.33 19.71
CA PRO A 65 -12.66 -20.30 18.63
C PRO A 65 -14.14 -20.60 18.35
N ALA A 66 -15.05 -20.31 19.28
CA ALA A 66 -16.48 -20.57 19.08
C ALA A 66 -17.10 -19.65 18.03
N LEU A 67 -16.49 -18.49 17.75
CA LEU A 67 -16.87 -17.61 16.64
C LEU A 67 -16.81 -18.32 15.28
N LEU A 68 -16.00 -19.37 15.16
CA LEU A 68 -15.77 -20.11 13.92
C LEU A 68 -16.62 -21.38 13.84
N ALA A 69 -17.60 -21.55 14.74
CA ALA A 69 -18.47 -22.73 14.78
C ALA A 69 -19.24 -22.95 13.46
N ASP A 70 -19.59 -21.88 12.74
CA ASP A 70 -20.22 -21.92 11.40
C ASP A 70 -19.21 -22.04 10.24
N GLY A 71 -17.93 -22.33 10.54
CA GLY A 71 -16.86 -22.52 9.57
C GLY A 71 -16.23 -21.23 9.04
N ALA A 72 -16.90 -20.08 9.16
CA ALA A 72 -16.32 -18.77 8.88
C ALA A 72 -16.93 -17.65 9.73
N THR A 73 -16.08 -16.72 10.17
CA THR A 73 -16.47 -15.49 10.85
C THR A 73 -16.16 -14.30 9.94
N LEU A 74 -17.16 -13.46 9.73
CA LEU A 74 -16.97 -12.17 9.09
C LEU A 74 -16.77 -11.10 10.18
N VAL A 75 -15.60 -10.48 10.19
CA VAL A 75 -15.37 -9.29 11.02
C VAL A 75 -16.07 -8.13 10.33
N ALA A 76 -17.03 -7.52 11.04
CA ALA A 76 -17.82 -6.42 10.51
C ALA A 76 -16.91 -5.31 9.95
N PRO A 77 -17.27 -4.73 8.79
CA PRO A 77 -16.51 -3.65 8.22
C PRO A 77 -16.52 -2.46 9.18
N HIS A 78 -15.36 -1.86 9.40
CA HIS A 78 -15.22 -0.67 10.22
C HIS A 78 -14.32 0.34 9.54
N GLU A 79 -14.50 1.60 9.93
CA GLU A 79 -13.78 2.73 9.39
C GLU A 79 -12.50 2.97 10.19
N VAL A 80 -11.40 3.13 9.47
CA VAL A 80 -10.09 3.48 10.03
C VAL A 80 -9.72 4.84 9.46
N GLN A 81 -9.50 5.81 10.34
CA GLN A 81 -9.06 7.14 9.94
C GLN A 81 -7.56 7.07 9.55
N SER A 82 -7.25 7.50 8.34
CA SER A 82 -5.90 7.69 7.83
C SER A 82 -5.65 9.16 7.57
N GLU A 83 -4.38 9.57 7.50
CA GLU A 83 -4.00 10.96 7.16
C GLU A 83 -4.60 11.44 5.82
N LYS A 84 -4.87 10.51 4.89
CA LYS A 84 -5.37 10.83 3.54
C LYS A 84 -6.89 10.62 3.37
N GLY A 85 -7.58 10.10 4.38
CA GLY A 85 -9.02 9.85 4.30
C GLY A 85 -9.50 8.69 5.17
N VAL A 86 -10.74 8.25 4.93
CA VAL A 86 -11.33 7.12 5.64
C VAL A 86 -11.09 5.85 4.84
N LEU A 87 -10.53 4.84 5.50
CA LEU A 87 -10.39 3.49 4.96
C LEU A 87 -11.49 2.62 5.56
N ILE A 88 -12.18 1.83 4.74
CA ILE A 88 -13.05 0.77 5.23
C ILE A 88 -12.24 -0.52 5.22
N VAL A 89 -12.13 -1.16 6.37
CA VAL A 89 -11.43 -2.44 6.50
C VAL A 89 -12.41 -3.54 6.86
N GLN A 90 -12.17 -4.74 6.34
CA GLN A 90 -12.98 -5.92 6.59
C GLN A 90 -12.08 -7.16 6.62
N ALA A 91 -12.42 -8.14 7.45
CA ALA A 91 -11.74 -9.44 7.42
C ALA A 91 -12.71 -10.60 7.48
N VAL A 92 -12.29 -11.72 6.91
CA VAL A 92 -12.96 -13.01 6.98
C VAL A 92 -11.95 -14.02 7.46
N VAL A 93 -12.31 -14.76 8.50
CA VAL A 93 -11.56 -15.89 9.02
C VAL A 93 -12.38 -17.14 8.76
N ALA A 94 -11.78 -18.17 8.20
CA ALA A 94 -12.43 -19.46 8.00
C ALA A 94 -11.55 -20.59 8.54
N GLU A 95 -12.14 -21.55 9.23
CA GLU A 95 -11.44 -22.78 9.58
C GLU A 95 -11.65 -23.83 8.49
N LYS A 96 -10.55 -24.38 7.97
CA LYS A 96 -10.61 -25.46 7.01
C LYS A 96 -9.56 -26.51 7.35
N ARG A 97 -10.01 -27.72 7.68
CA ARG A 97 -9.15 -28.88 7.95
C ARG A 97 -8.09 -28.60 9.04
N GLY A 98 -8.47 -27.93 10.13
CA GLY A 98 -7.56 -27.61 11.24
C GLY A 98 -6.56 -26.48 10.97
N SER A 99 -6.76 -25.72 9.88
CA SER A 99 -6.00 -24.50 9.57
C SER A 99 -6.94 -23.31 9.43
N TYR A 100 -6.52 -22.14 9.89
CA TYR A 100 -7.25 -20.90 9.69
C TYR A 100 -6.78 -20.18 8.42
N TRP A 101 -7.75 -19.86 7.57
CA TRP A 101 -7.60 -19.02 6.41
C TRP A 101 -8.11 -17.64 6.75
N VAL A 102 -7.26 -16.63 6.66
CA VAL A 102 -7.65 -15.25 6.94
C VAL A 102 -7.43 -14.39 5.71
N VAL A 103 -8.45 -13.63 5.35
CA VAL A 103 -8.38 -12.63 4.29
C VAL A 103 -8.88 -11.33 4.87
N ALA A 104 -8.07 -10.28 4.76
CA ALA A 104 -8.47 -8.93 5.12
C ALA A 104 -8.35 -8.01 3.90
N VAL A 105 -9.23 -7.04 3.82
CA VAL A 105 -9.29 -6.07 2.75
C VAL A 105 -9.35 -4.69 3.37
N ALA A 106 -8.51 -3.78 2.88
CA ALA A 106 -8.64 -2.35 3.12
C ALA A 106 -9.01 -1.69 1.80
N ARG A 107 -10.07 -0.88 1.81
CA ARG A 107 -10.54 -0.09 0.69
C ARG A 107 -10.68 1.36 1.10
N GLU A 108 -10.43 2.26 0.18
CA GLU A 108 -10.65 3.69 0.41
C GLU A 108 -12.14 4.03 0.29
N GLN A 109 -12.65 4.86 1.20
CA GLN A 109 -14.02 5.36 1.15
C GLN A 109 -14.05 6.64 0.29
N GLU A 110 -14.13 6.48 -1.04
CA GLU A 110 -14.24 7.61 -1.97
C GLU A 110 -15.42 7.46 -2.94
N ARG A 111 -15.95 8.61 -3.38
CA ARG A 111 -17.25 8.82 -4.05
C ARG A 111 -17.31 8.49 -5.56
N ASP A 112 -16.25 7.95 -6.16
CA ASP A 112 -16.18 7.73 -7.62
C ASP A 112 -15.39 6.47 -8.04
N ASP A 113 -15.62 5.99 -9.26
CA ASP A 113 -15.58 4.60 -9.78
C ASP A 113 -14.26 3.79 -9.67
N TRP A 114 -13.15 4.34 -9.15
CA TRP A 114 -11.87 3.62 -9.05
C TRP A 114 -11.46 3.35 -7.60
N GLN A 115 -12.09 2.34 -6.98
CA GLN A 115 -11.77 1.91 -5.61
C GLN A 115 -10.37 1.25 -5.53
N ARG A 116 -9.41 1.98 -4.98
CA ARG A 116 -8.12 1.40 -4.57
C ARG A 116 -8.36 0.51 -3.36
N HIS A 117 -8.04 -0.77 -3.53
CA HIS A 117 -8.13 -1.76 -2.46
C HIS A 117 -6.83 -2.56 -2.36
N LYS A 118 -6.51 -3.01 -1.14
CA LYS A 118 -5.43 -3.95 -0.87
C LYS A 118 -5.98 -5.12 -0.07
N ILE A 119 -5.51 -6.30 -0.43
CA ILE A 119 -5.90 -7.55 0.19
C ILE A 119 -4.68 -8.14 0.89
N ALA A 120 -4.82 -8.44 2.17
CA ALA A 120 -3.88 -9.26 2.92
C ALA A 120 -4.47 -10.66 3.08
N ARG A 121 -3.66 -11.69 2.87
CA ARG A 121 -4.05 -13.09 3.06
C ARG A 121 -3.06 -13.79 3.98
N GLY A 122 -3.56 -14.68 4.82
CA GLY A 122 -2.78 -15.43 5.79
C GLY A 122 -3.29 -16.85 5.93
N LEU A 123 -2.35 -17.78 6.08
CA LEU A 123 -2.63 -19.15 6.48
C LEU A 123 -2.00 -19.40 7.85
N LEU A 124 -2.81 -19.80 8.82
CA LEU A 124 -2.35 -20.27 10.11
C LEU A 124 -2.61 -21.76 10.23
N GLU A 125 -1.58 -22.51 10.59
CA GLU A 125 -1.66 -23.94 10.85
C GLU A 125 -1.58 -24.16 12.35
N ARG A 126 -2.49 -25.00 12.89
CA ARG A 126 -2.44 -25.41 14.28
C ARG A 126 -1.33 -26.45 14.45
N LYS A 127 -0.30 -26.14 15.24
CA LYS A 127 0.77 -27.08 15.63
C LYS A 127 0.73 -27.27 17.14
N GLY A 128 0.08 -28.34 17.57
CA GLY A 128 -0.14 -28.64 18.99
C GLY A 128 -1.04 -27.58 19.62
N ASP A 129 -0.49 -26.85 20.60
CA ASP A 129 -1.20 -25.81 21.34
C ASP A 129 -0.96 -24.38 20.81
N ALA A 130 -0.19 -24.24 19.73
CA ALA A 130 0.15 -22.96 19.13
C ALA A 130 -0.27 -22.87 17.66
N TYR A 131 -0.59 -21.66 17.20
CA TYR A 131 -0.83 -21.36 15.80
C TYR A 131 0.45 -20.80 15.17
N VAL A 132 0.90 -21.42 14.08
CA VAL A 132 2.10 -20.98 13.36
C VAL A 132 1.68 -20.33 12.04
N TRP A 133 2.16 -19.11 11.84
CA TRP A 133 2.00 -18.39 10.58
C TRP A 133 2.77 -19.11 9.47
N LYS A 134 2.06 -19.69 8.50
CA LYS A 134 2.65 -20.44 7.39
C LYS A 134 3.04 -19.56 6.20
N GLY A 135 2.58 -18.31 6.18
CA GLY A 135 2.93 -17.32 5.16
C GLY A 135 1.73 -16.60 4.56
N ARG A 136 2.03 -15.69 3.63
CA ARG A 136 1.04 -15.06 2.73
C ARG A 136 0.72 -16.02 1.60
N SER A 137 -0.55 -16.41 1.43
CA SER A 137 -0.96 -17.07 0.18
C SER A 137 -0.97 -16.04 -0.95
N ARG A 138 -0.26 -16.34 -2.05
CA ARG A 138 -0.31 -15.57 -3.30
C ARG A 138 -1.67 -15.77 -3.96
#